data_AF-S4A7V2-F1
#
_entry.id   AF-S4A7V2-F1
#
_cell.length_a   1.000
_cell.length_b   1.000
_cell.length_c   1.000
_cell.angle_alpha   90.00
_cell.angle_beta   90.00
_cell.angle_gamma   90.00
#
_symmetry.space_group_name_H-M   'P 1'
#
loop_
_entity.id
_entity.type
_entity.pdbx_description
1 polymer ?
#
loop_
_entity_poly.entity_id
_entity_poly.type
_entity_poly.pdbx_seq_one_letter_code
_entity_poly.pdbx_strand_id
1 'polypeptide(L)'
;MPYIKIAPDATDLVAELIREHHRARGGRYTIDHYTSPATVGRFATEGGATVEVRALTRFGLKRYPSREGIVQVGASALCHGHGCVDPQREELFAEAVSFDDGVTEEIAAAVLPLVQAAREWAQAHAEKCRAQPYTGR
;
A
#
# COMPACT_ATOMS: atom_id res chain seq x y z
N MET A 1 9.08 14.21 13.76
CA MET A 1 9.95 13.38 12.89
C MET A 1 9.71 13.78 11.43
N PRO A 2 10.75 14.00 10.62
CA PRO A 2 10.54 14.40 9.23
C PRO A 2 9.97 13.24 8.43
N TYR A 3 8.83 13.48 7.77
CA TYR A 3 8.30 12.60 6.74
C TYR A 3 9.11 12.79 5.46
N ILE A 4 9.68 11.71 4.96
CA ILE A 4 10.39 11.69 3.68
C ILE A 4 9.40 11.19 2.63
N LYS A 5 8.90 12.11 1.80
CA LYS A 5 8.07 11.78 0.65
C LYS A 5 8.93 11.11 -0.42
N ILE A 6 8.58 9.89 -0.82
CA ILE A 6 9.32 9.10 -1.83
C ILE A 6 8.59 9.20 -3.18
N ALA A 7 7.27 9.00 -3.19
CA ALA A 7 6.46 9.18 -4.38
C ALA A 7 5.87 10.61 -4.39
N PRO A 8 5.97 11.36 -5.52
CA PRO A 8 5.38 12.69 -5.64
C PRO A 8 3.85 12.68 -5.59
N ASP A 9 3.20 11.62 -6.10
CA ASP A 9 1.76 11.39 -5.95
C ASP A 9 1.48 9.88 -5.78
N ALA A 10 0.67 9.53 -4.79
CA ALA A 10 0.25 8.15 -4.55
C ALA A 10 -0.83 7.71 -5.56
N THR A 11 -1.65 8.64 -6.02
CA THR A 11 -2.72 8.43 -7.00
C THR A 11 -2.13 8.03 -8.34
N ASP A 12 -1.18 8.82 -8.85
CA ASP A 12 -0.52 8.53 -10.13
C ASP A 12 0.18 7.18 -10.08
N LEU A 13 0.87 6.89 -8.97
CA LEU A 13 1.57 5.64 -8.79
C LEU A 13 0.62 4.43 -8.78
N VAL A 14 -0.53 4.53 -8.10
CA VAL A 14 -1.54 3.46 -8.09
C VAL A 14 -2.21 3.34 -9.46
N ALA A 15 -2.51 4.46 -10.12
CA ALA A 15 -3.07 4.48 -11.46
C ALA A 15 -2.10 3.80 -12.45
N GLU A 16 -0.81 4.09 -12.38
CA GLU A 16 0.20 3.42 -13.22
C GLU A 16 0.26 1.92 -12.96
N LEU A 17 0.23 1.46 -11.70
CA LEU A 17 0.18 0.02 -11.38
C LEU A 17 -1.05 -0.67 -11.98
N ILE A 18 -2.21 -0.01 -11.92
CA ILE A 18 -3.46 -0.50 -12.53
C ILE A 18 -3.31 -0.58 -14.06
N ARG A 19 -2.77 0.46 -14.70
CA ARG A 19 -2.54 0.49 -16.16
C ARG A 19 -1.53 -0.56 -16.61
N GLU A 20 -0.44 -0.72 -15.87
CA GLU A 20 0.59 -1.72 -16.15
C GLU A 20 -0.01 -3.12 -16.10
N HIS A 21 -0.81 -3.42 -15.07
CA HIS A 21 -1.51 -4.69 -14.97
C HIS A 21 -2.50 -4.89 -16.12
N HIS A 22 -3.23 -3.85 -16.52
CA HIS A 22 -4.16 -3.91 -17.65
C HIS A 22 -3.44 -4.24 -18.96
N ARG A 23 -2.27 -3.63 -19.22
CA ARG A 23 -1.43 -3.95 -20.39
C ARG A 23 -0.90 -5.38 -20.35
N ALA A 24 -0.49 -5.87 -19.17
CA ALA A 24 0.02 -7.22 -19.00
C ALA A 24 -1.06 -8.31 -19.21
N ARG A 25 -2.31 -8.04 -18.83
CA ARG A 25 -3.44 -8.98 -18.99
C ARG A 25 -3.72 -9.34 -20.46
N GLY A 26 -3.52 -8.41 -21.39
CA GLY A 26 -3.66 -8.65 -22.83
C GLY A 26 -2.69 -9.70 -23.40
N GLY A 27 -1.70 -10.15 -22.63
CA GLY A 27 -0.63 -11.04 -23.08
C GLY A 27 -0.75 -12.53 -22.71
N ARG A 28 -1.71 -12.96 -21.86
CA ARG A 28 -1.95 -14.34 -21.30
C ARG A 28 -1.94 -14.45 -19.76
N TYR A 29 -2.14 -13.37 -19.00
CA TYR A 29 -2.25 -13.48 -17.54
C TYR A 29 -3.67 -13.88 -17.12
N THR A 30 -3.81 -15.06 -16.49
CA THR A 30 -4.90 -15.33 -15.55
C THR A 30 -4.72 -14.39 -14.36
N ILE A 31 -5.78 -13.73 -13.90
CA ILE A 31 -5.70 -12.87 -12.71
C ILE A 31 -5.47 -13.78 -11.51
N ASP A 32 -4.21 -13.98 -11.15
CA ASP A 32 -3.84 -14.52 -9.85
C ASP A 32 -4.11 -13.46 -8.79
N HIS A 33 -4.54 -13.90 -7.61
CA HIS A 33 -4.75 -12.98 -6.49
C HIS A 33 -3.38 -12.47 -6.04
N TYR A 34 -3.09 -11.19 -6.26
CA TYR A 34 -1.82 -10.59 -5.85
C TYR A 34 -2.03 -9.18 -5.32
N THR A 35 -1.14 -8.76 -4.43
CA THR A 35 -1.10 -7.40 -3.89
C THR A 35 0.23 -6.77 -4.26
N SER A 36 0.20 -5.68 -5.00
CA SER A 36 1.37 -4.87 -5.34
C SER A 36 1.54 -3.76 -4.30
N PRO A 37 2.62 -3.77 -3.50
CA PRO A 37 2.95 -2.67 -2.62
C PRO A 37 3.82 -1.63 -3.33
N ALA A 38 3.63 -0.36 -3.00
CA ALA A 38 4.50 0.71 -3.46
C ALA A 38 4.72 1.76 -2.37
N THR A 39 5.99 2.05 -2.09
CA THR A 39 6.37 2.96 -1.01
C THR A 39 6.11 4.41 -1.42
N VAL A 40 5.19 5.08 -0.72
CA VAL A 40 4.84 6.48 -0.97
C VAL A 40 5.67 7.44 -0.11
N GLY A 41 6.17 6.95 1.02
CA GLY A 41 7.10 7.69 1.85
C GLY A 41 7.50 6.90 3.09
N ARG A 42 8.27 7.55 3.96
CA ARG A 42 8.76 6.95 5.19
C ARG A 42 9.02 7.98 6.27
N PHE A 43 8.93 7.56 7.52
CA PHE A 43 9.45 8.28 8.67
C PHE A 43 10.79 7.66 9.07
N ALA A 44 11.83 8.48 9.19
CA ALA A 44 13.09 8.07 9.79
C ALA A 44 13.03 8.31 11.31
N THR A 45 13.25 7.26 12.11
CA THR A 45 13.31 7.38 13.57
C THR A 45 14.75 7.59 14.03
N GLU A 46 14.91 8.17 15.22
CA GLU A 46 16.19 8.15 15.92
C GLU A 46 16.51 6.69 16.31
N GLY A 47 17.69 6.19 15.98
CA GLY A 47 18.10 4.81 16.24
C GLY A 47 18.14 3.87 15.03
N GLY A 48 17.91 4.38 13.81
CA GLY A 48 18.05 3.60 12.58
C GLY A 48 16.86 2.72 12.22
N ALA A 49 15.72 2.87 12.91
CA ALA A 49 14.46 2.31 12.45
C ALA A 49 13.75 3.28 11.50
N THR A 50 12.95 2.71 10.61
CA THR A 50 12.18 3.42 9.59
C THR A 50 10.77 2.88 9.56
N VAL A 51 9.78 3.77 9.53
CA VAL A 51 8.39 3.39 9.29
C VAL A 51 8.04 3.75 7.86
N GLU A 52 7.87 2.75 7.00
CA GLU A 52 7.45 2.92 5.63
C GLU A 52 5.94 3.06 5.53
N VAL A 53 5.48 4.01 4.72
CA VAL A 53 4.08 4.14 4.30
C VAL A 53 4.01 3.64 2.86
N ARG A 54 3.12 2.68 2.60
CA ARG A 54 2.96 2.02 1.31
C ARG A 54 1.53 2.15 0.84
N ALA A 55 1.34 2.53 -0.41
CA ALA A 55 0.10 2.28 -1.13
C ALA A 55 0.06 0.81 -1.55
N LEU A 56 -1.13 0.21 -1.53
CA LEU A 56 -1.38 -1.17 -1.91
C LEU A 56 -2.36 -1.20 -3.07
N THR A 57 -2.10 -2.05 -4.06
CA THR A 57 -3.05 -2.34 -5.12
C THR A 57 -3.23 -3.85 -5.18
N ARG A 58 -4.41 -4.32 -4.80
CA ARG A 58 -4.77 -5.73 -4.80
C ARG A 58 -5.61 -6.02 -6.03
N PHE A 59 -5.20 -7.03 -6.78
CA PHE A 59 -5.91 -7.54 -7.94
C PHE A 59 -6.44 -8.93 -7.60
N GLY A 60 -7.63 -9.23 -8.07
CA GLY A 60 -8.26 -10.51 -7.82
C GLY A 60 -9.44 -10.76 -8.75
N LEU A 61 -10.18 -11.82 -8.45
CA LEU A 61 -11.41 -12.16 -9.15
C LEU A 61 -12.56 -12.16 -8.15
N LYS A 62 -13.73 -11.69 -8.57
CA LYS A 62 -14.95 -11.99 -7.81
C LYS A 62 -15.08 -13.50 -7.65
N ARG A 63 -15.51 -13.93 -6.45
CA ARG A 63 -15.96 -15.31 -6.25
C ARG A 63 -17.25 -15.52 -7.04
N TYR A 64 -17.45 -16.76 -7.50
CA TYR A 64 -18.62 -17.24 -8.22
C TYR A 64 -19.93 -16.53 -7.79
N PRO A 65 -20.81 -16.11 -8.72
CA PRO A 65 -20.92 -16.58 -10.11
C PRO A 65 -20.13 -15.83 -11.18
N SER A 66 -19.63 -14.62 -10.92
CA SER A 66 -18.84 -13.88 -11.91
C SER A 66 -17.33 -14.10 -11.69
N ARG A 67 -16.59 -14.41 -12.76
CA ARG A 67 -15.11 -14.39 -12.78
C ARG A 67 -14.60 -13.02 -13.23
N GLU A 68 -15.26 -11.96 -12.77
CA GLU A 68 -14.93 -10.59 -13.12
C GLU A 68 -13.66 -10.17 -12.39
N GLY A 69 -12.77 -9.45 -13.09
CA GLY A 69 -11.57 -8.86 -12.48
C GLY A 69 -11.97 -7.79 -11.49
N ILE A 70 -11.37 -7.80 -10.30
CA ILE A 70 -11.52 -6.73 -9.33
C ILE A 70 -10.17 -6.14 -8.96
N VAL A 71 -10.21 -4.86 -8.65
CA VAL A 71 -9.10 -4.13 -8.04
C VAL A 71 -9.56 -3.54 -6.72
N GLN A 72 -8.65 -3.51 -5.76
CA GLN A 72 -8.81 -2.86 -4.47
C GLN A 72 -7.57 -2.00 -4.24
N VAL A 73 -7.78 -0.75 -3.88
CA VAL A 73 -6.70 0.13 -3.45
C VAL A 73 -6.66 0.16 -1.94
N GLY A 74 -5.47 0.27 -1.38
CA GLY A 74 -5.25 0.24 0.04
C GLY A 74 -4.01 1.00 0.44
N ALA A 75 -3.75 1.01 1.74
CA ALA A 75 -2.50 1.49 2.28
C ALA A 75 -2.08 0.62 3.46
N SER A 76 -0.78 0.60 3.72
CA SER A 76 -0.23 0.00 4.92
C SER A 76 0.96 0.79 5.42
N ALA A 77 1.27 0.62 6.69
CA ALA A 77 2.47 1.14 7.30
C ALA A 77 3.26 0.00 7.93
N LEU A 78 4.59 0.05 7.83
CA LEU A 78 5.46 -1.04 8.25
C LEU A 78 6.72 -0.48 8.89
N CYS A 79 7.03 -0.97 10.09
CA CYS A 79 8.23 -0.59 10.82
C CYS A 79 9.36 -1.58 10.53
N HIS A 80 10.52 -1.07 10.13
CA HIS A 80 11.74 -1.84 9.82
C HIS A 80 12.94 -1.23 10.55
N GLY A 81 13.80 -2.05 11.16
CA GLY A 81 15.02 -1.56 11.82
C GLY A 81 15.57 -2.54 12.86
N HIS A 82 16.74 -2.23 13.42
CA HIS A 82 17.43 -3.10 14.37
C HIS A 82 16.60 -3.36 15.65
N GLY A 83 15.97 -4.54 15.72
CA GLY A 83 15.20 -5.00 16.88
C GLY A 83 13.69 -4.72 16.80
N CYS A 84 13.23 -3.92 15.84
CA CYS A 84 11.81 -3.68 15.59
C CYS A 84 11.33 -4.60 14.47
N VAL A 85 10.64 -5.68 14.84
CA VAL A 85 9.72 -6.38 13.94
C VAL A 85 8.35 -6.15 14.53
N ASP A 86 7.62 -5.17 14.02
CA ASP A 86 6.22 -5.04 14.35
C ASP A 86 5.44 -6.08 13.51
N PRO A 87 4.84 -7.11 14.13
CA PRO A 87 4.00 -8.06 13.40
C PRO A 87 2.66 -7.45 12.99
N GLN A 88 2.26 -6.31 13.57
CA GLN A 88 0.99 -5.65 13.26
C GLN A 88 1.15 -4.70 12.08
N ARG A 89 0.89 -5.24 10.88
CA ARG A 89 0.66 -4.46 9.67
C ARG A 89 -0.83 -4.11 9.61
N GLU A 90 -1.18 -2.83 9.72
CA GLU A 90 -2.53 -2.41 9.39
C GLU A 90 -2.63 -2.25 7.87
N GLU A 91 -3.41 -3.12 7.22
CA GLU A 91 -3.73 -3.02 5.81
C GLU A 91 -5.18 -2.54 5.67
N LEU A 92 -5.35 -1.27 5.33
CA LEU A 92 -6.66 -0.69 5.05
C LEU A 92 -6.90 -0.76 3.55
N PHE A 93 -7.99 -1.38 3.13
CA PHE A 93 -8.42 -1.42 1.73
C PHE A 93 -9.77 -0.73 1.57
N ALA A 94 -9.91 0.01 0.48
CA ALA A 94 -11.21 0.45 -0.03
C ALA A 94 -12.01 -0.74 -0.56
N GLU A 95 -13.28 -0.47 -0.86
CA GLU A 95 -14.17 -1.42 -1.51
C GLU A 95 -13.58 -1.92 -2.85
N ALA A 96 -13.85 -3.18 -3.18
CA ALA A 96 -13.48 -3.74 -4.47
C ALA A 96 -14.34 -3.15 -5.58
N VAL A 97 -13.68 -2.72 -6.64
CA VAL A 97 -14.31 -2.19 -7.85
C VAL A 97 -13.97 -3.09 -9.02
N SER A 98 -14.82 -3.10 -10.05
CA SER A 98 -14.53 -3.86 -11.25
C SER A 98 -13.30 -3.28 -11.94
N PHE A 99 -12.40 -4.17 -12.32
CA PHE A 99 -11.21 -3.83 -13.08
C PHE A 99 -11.54 -3.58 -14.56
N ASP A 100 -12.69 -4.09 -15.04
CA ASP A 100 -13.09 -4.02 -16.45
C ASP A 100 -13.83 -2.72 -16.81
N ASP A 101 -14.24 -1.91 -15.82
CA ASP A 101 -15.03 -0.69 -16.03
C ASP A 101 -14.20 0.53 -16.51
N GLY A 102 -12.88 0.38 -16.67
CA GLY A 102 -12.02 1.45 -17.21
C GLY A 102 -11.78 2.65 -16.28
N VAL A 103 -12.27 2.60 -15.04
CA VAL A 103 -12.31 3.73 -14.09
C VAL A 103 -10.99 3.95 -13.34
N THR A 104 -9.85 3.83 -14.02
CA THR A 104 -8.52 3.76 -13.37
C THR A 104 -8.22 4.95 -12.45
N GLU A 105 -8.66 6.16 -12.83
CA GLU A 105 -8.36 7.37 -12.06
C GLU A 105 -9.26 7.55 -10.83
N GLU A 106 -10.57 7.25 -10.91
CA GLU A 106 -11.44 7.34 -9.73
C GLU A 106 -11.09 6.26 -8.71
N ILE A 107 -10.73 5.07 -9.20
CA ILE A 107 -10.24 3.97 -8.37
C ILE A 107 -8.94 4.36 -7.68
N ALA A 108 -8.01 4.97 -8.41
CA ALA A 108 -6.76 5.45 -7.84
C ALA A 108 -6.99 6.58 -6.82
N ALA A 109 -7.93 7.49 -7.05
CA ALA A 109 -8.24 8.59 -6.14
C ALA A 109 -8.75 8.09 -4.78
N ALA A 110 -9.42 6.93 -4.73
CA ALA A 110 -9.83 6.30 -3.48
C ALA A 110 -8.65 5.90 -2.57
N VAL A 111 -7.41 5.87 -3.09
CA VAL A 111 -6.22 5.57 -2.28
C VAL A 111 -5.80 6.74 -1.39
N LEU A 112 -6.09 7.99 -1.77
CA LEU A 112 -5.64 9.18 -1.04
C LEU A 112 -6.07 9.22 0.43
N PRO A 113 -7.36 9.04 0.79
CA PRO A 113 -7.76 9.01 2.20
C PRO A 113 -7.13 7.83 2.96
N LEU A 114 -6.89 6.70 2.29
CA LEU A 114 -6.26 5.52 2.91
C LEU A 114 -4.77 5.76 3.17
N VAL A 115 -4.06 6.39 2.23
CA VAL A 115 -2.66 6.80 2.40
C VAL A 115 -2.53 7.83 3.51
N GLN A 116 -3.46 8.77 3.62
CA GLN A 116 -3.49 9.73 4.71
C GLN A 116 -3.72 9.03 6.07
N ALA A 117 -4.69 8.12 6.16
CA ALA A 117 -4.92 7.33 7.37
C ALA A 117 -3.69 6.46 7.74
N ALA A 118 -3.07 5.80 6.76
CA ALA A 118 -1.85 5.03 6.96
C ALA A 118 -0.66 5.92 7.38
N ARG A 119 -0.59 7.16 6.90
CA ARG A 119 0.42 8.13 7.31
C ARG A 119 0.20 8.59 8.75
N GLU A 120 -1.04 8.88 9.14
CA GLU A 120 -1.40 9.26 10.51
C GLU A 120 -1.10 8.12 11.48
N TRP A 121 -1.50 6.90 11.11
CA TRP A 121 -1.11 5.70 11.85
C TRP A 121 0.41 5.57 11.92
N ALA A 122 1.11 5.67 10.79
CA ALA A 122 2.57 5.55 10.74
C ALA A 122 3.26 6.59 11.61
N GLN A 123 2.75 7.81 11.66
CA GLN A 123 3.28 8.85 12.53
C GLN A 123 3.09 8.48 14.01
N ALA A 124 1.89 8.07 14.42
CA ALA A 124 1.60 7.62 15.78
C ALA A 124 2.41 6.37 16.18
N HIS A 125 2.64 5.47 15.21
CA HIS A 125 3.42 4.25 15.43
C HIS A 125 4.93 4.48 15.38
N ALA A 126 5.42 5.45 14.60
CA ALA A 126 6.84 5.77 14.55
C ALA A 126 7.35 6.33 15.89
N GLU A 127 6.49 7.05 16.61
CA GLU A 127 6.75 7.45 18.00
C GLU A 127 6.91 6.24 18.93
N LYS A 128 6.10 5.18 18.74
CA LYS A 128 6.21 3.92 19.48
C LYS A 128 7.42 3.07 19.07
N CYS A 129 7.72 2.98 17.76
CA CYS A 129 8.88 2.26 17.24
C CYS A 129 10.19 2.83 17.79
N ARG A 130 10.30 4.16 17.95
CA ARG A 130 11.45 4.80 18.60
C ARG A 130 11.66 4.33 20.06
N ALA A 131 10.60 3.93 20.75
CA ALA A 131 10.67 3.53 22.16
C ALA A 131 11.14 2.08 22.38
N GLN A 132 11.28 1.28 21.32
CA GLN A 132 11.76 -0.09 21.46
C GLN A 132 13.28 -0.11 21.63
N PRO A 133 13.81 -0.74 22.70
CA PRO A 133 15.23 -0.84 22.91
C PRO A 133 15.89 -1.71 21.83
N TYR A 134 17.06 -1.30 21.35
CA TYR A 134 17.93 -2.13 20.51
C TYR A 134 18.24 -3.45 21.23
N THR A 135 17.72 -4.57 20.72
CA THR A 135 17.92 -5.89 21.34
C THR A 135 19.12 -6.65 20.79
N GLY A 136 19.85 -6.10 19.81
CA GLY A 136 21.19 -6.53 19.40
C GLY A 136 21.39 -8.02 19.13
N ARG A 137 20.35 -8.73 18.70
CA ARG A 137 20.45 -10.14 18.28
C ARG A 137 20.61 -10.26 16.78
#